data_AF-A0A0F9N3P1-F1
#
_entry.id   AF-A0A0F9N3P1-F1
#
_cell.length_a   1.000
_cell.length_b   1.000
_cell.length_c   1.000
_cell.angle_alpha   90.00
_cell.angle_beta   90.00
_cell.angle_gamma   90.00
#
_symmetry.space_group_name_H-M   'P 1'
#
loop_
_entity.id
_entity.type
_entity.pdbx_description
1 polymer ?
#
loop_
_entity_poly.entity_id
_entity_poly.type
_entity_poly.pdbx_seq_one_letter_code
_entity_poly.pdbx_strand_id
1 'polypeptide(L)'
;MQNHNKIEDELIARRFKKPIKKVREELFELSQNQMKKRYLIIFLDKHYVFYNQETIDKFAELYNKGFNEKEILNNLTDFELTTRNEIKAIKESLLKLDRLSEREVTVKEYREKQRFED
;
A
#
# COMPACT_ATOMS: atom_id res chain seq x y z
N MET A 1 -0.90 15.22 -16.16
CA MET A 1 -1.85 14.78 -15.12
C MET A 1 -1.06 14.65 -13.84
N GLN A 2 -1.53 15.21 -12.71
CA GLN A 2 -0.87 14.94 -11.42
C GLN A 2 -1.01 13.44 -11.12
N ASN A 3 0.12 12.73 -11.12
CA ASN A 3 0.20 11.33 -10.71
C ASN A 3 0.12 11.31 -9.19
N HIS A 4 -1.08 11.13 -8.64
CA HIS A 4 -1.23 10.94 -7.20
C HIS A 4 -0.77 9.53 -6.83
N ASN A 5 0.08 9.43 -5.81
CA ASN A 5 0.57 8.16 -5.25
C ASN A 5 -0.46 7.54 -4.31
N LYS A 6 -1.20 8.40 -3.60
CA LYS A 6 -2.30 8.07 -2.70
C LYS A 6 -3.51 8.98 -2.98
N ILE A 7 -4.72 8.45 -2.88
CA ILE A 7 -5.96 9.25 -2.93
C ILE A 7 -6.96 8.72 -1.89
N GLU A 8 -7.44 9.60 -1.01
CA GLU A 8 -8.47 9.27 -0.03
C GLU A 8 -9.89 9.52 -0.57
N ASP A 9 -10.86 8.75 -0.08
CA ASP A 9 -12.25 8.81 -0.54
C ASP A 9 -12.90 10.20 -0.42
N GLU A 10 -12.54 10.97 0.60
CA GLU A 10 -12.99 12.36 0.75
C GLU A 10 -12.52 13.25 -0.39
N LEU A 11 -11.26 13.09 -0.83
CA LEU A 11 -10.72 13.87 -1.93
C LEU A 11 -11.43 13.53 -3.25
N ILE A 12 -11.73 12.24 -3.47
CA ILE A 12 -12.54 11.77 -4.60
C ILE A 12 -13.93 12.42 -4.54
N ALA A 13 -14.62 12.32 -3.39
CA ALA A 13 -15.95 12.88 -3.21
C ALA A 13 -16.00 14.39 -3.47
N ARG A 14 -15.03 15.14 -2.94
CA ARG A 14 -14.90 16.59 -3.17
C ARG A 14 -14.65 16.92 -4.65
N ARG A 15 -13.70 16.23 -5.30
CA ARG A 15 -13.31 16.48 -6.69
C ARG A 15 -14.43 16.20 -7.68
N PHE A 16 -15.17 15.11 -7.47
CA PHE A 16 -16.27 14.69 -8.34
C PHE A 16 -17.64 15.27 -7.92
N LYS A 17 -17.70 16.05 -6.83
CA LYS A 17 -18.93 16.60 -6.25
C LYS A 17 -19.99 15.50 -6.02
N LYS A 18 -19.56 14.36 -5.48
CA LYS A 18 -20.41 13.20 -5.19
C LYS A 18 -20.58 13.01 -3.68
N PRO A 19 -21.72 12.47 -3.22
CA PRO A 19 -21.87 12.08 -1.82
C PRO A 19 -20.82 11.04 -1.43
N ILE A 20 -20.16 11.24 -0.28
CA ILE A 20 -19.11 10.33 0.22
C ILE A 20 -19.60 8.88 0.31
N LYS A 21 -20.88 8.67 0.68
CA LYS A 21 -21.49 7.35 0.74
C LYS A 21 -21.42 6.60 -0.59
N LYS A 22 -21.75 7.28 -1.70
CA LYS A 22 -21.71 6.68 -3.05
C LYS A 22 -20.28 6.35 -3.46
N VAL A 23 -19.33 7.24 -3.16
CA VAL A 23 -17.91 7.01 -3.44
C VAL A 23 -17.41 5.79 -2.66
N ARG A 24 -17.78 5.65 -1.38
CA ARG A 24 -17.39 4.50 -0.56
C ARG A 24 -18.03 3.19 -1.02
N GLU A 25 -19.28 3.23 -1.49
CA GLU A 25 -19.95 2.07 -2.11
C GLU A 25 -19.19 1.61 -3.36
N GLU A 26 -18.84 2.53 -4.26
CA GLU A 26 -18.05 2.22 -5.47
C GLU A 26 -16.64 1.70 -5.11
N LEU A 27 -15.95 2.34 -4.17
CA LEU A 27 -14.62 1.91 -3.74
C LEU A 27 -14.66 0.53 -3.05
N PHE A 28 -15.73 0.24 -2.30
CA PHE A 28 -15.94 -1.10 -1.75
C PHE A 28 -16.00 -2.15 -2.86
N GLU A 29 -16.86 -1.96 -3.87
CA GLU A 29 -17.00 -2.91 -4.98
C GLU A 29 -15.68 -3.11 -5.75
N LEU A 30 -14.97 -2.01 -6.01
CA LEU A 30 -13.66 -2.05 -6.66
C LEU A 30 -12.60 -2.76 -5.80
N SER A 31 -12.66 -2.58 -4.47
CA SER A 31 -11.73 -3.22 -3.54
C SER A 31 -11.92 -4.75 -3.46
N GLN A 32 -13.08 -5.28 -3.82
CA GLN A 32 -13.31 -6.72 -3.85
C GLN A 32 -12.68 -7.39 -5.09
N ASN A 33 -12.48 -6.66 -6.19
CA ASN A 33 -12.14 -7.23 -7.50
C ASN A 33 -10.79 -6.70 -8.06
N GLN A 34 -9.75 -6.73 -7.23
CA GLN A 34 -8.47 -6.08 -7.53
C GLN A 34 -7.24 -7.00 -7.64
N MET A 35 -7.42 -8.33 -7.75
CA MET A 35 -6.29 -9.28 -7.84
C MET A 35 -5.37 -9.01 -9.05
N LYS A 36 -5.92 -8.65 -10.21
CA LYS A 36 -5.13 -8.38 -11.44
C LYS A 36 -4.99 -6.90 -11.77
N LYS A 37 -5.30 -6.02 -10.81
CA LYS A 37 -5.35 -4.57 -11.05
C LYS A 37 -4.02 -3.92 -10.70
N ARG A 38 -3.65 -2.90 -11.48
CA ARG A 38 -2.44 -2.10 -11.28
C ARG A 38 -2.63 -0.98 -10.24
N TYR A 39 -3.43 -1.24 -9.23
CA TYR A 39 -3.75 -0.34 -8.12
C TYR A 39 -4.20 -1.16 -6.92
N LEU A 40 -4.29 -0.53 -5.76
CA LEU A 40 -4.74 -1.15 -4.53
C LEU A 40 -5.69 -0.20 -3.80
N ILE A 41 -6.88 -0.68 -3.45
CA ILE A 41 -7.86 0.04 -2.65
C ILE A 41 -7.99 -0.68 -1.32
N ILE A 42 -7.79 0.05 -0.23
CA ILE A 42 -7.81 -0.48 1.13
C ILE A 42 -8.80 0.32 1.96
N PHE A 43 -9.58 -0.36 2.79
CA PHE A 43 -10.34 0.28 3.85
C PHE A 43 -9.48 0.37 5.12
N LEU A 44 -9.13 1.58 5.54
CA LEU A 44 -8.29 1.86 6.70
C LEU A 44 -8.90 3.03 7.48
N ASP A 45 -8.90 2.97 8.82
CA ASP A 45 -9.34 4.07 9.69
C ASP A 45 -10.68 4.72 9.25
N LYS A 46 -11.66 3.87 8.93
CA LYS A 46 -13.03 4.23 8.49
C LYS A 46 -13.15 4.97 7.17
N HIS A 47 -12.13 4.94 6.32
CA HIS A 47 -12.15 5.51 4.98
C HIS A 47 -11.45 4.59 3.98
N TYR A 48 -11.70 4.79 2.69
CA TYR A 48 -10.98 4.11 1.62
C TYR A 48 -9.79 4.94 1.16
N VAL A 49 -8.68 4.24 0.91
CA VAL A 49 -7.45 4.78 0.34
C VAL A 49 -7.12 4.02 -0.93
N PHE A 50 -6.90 4.76 -2.01
CA PHE A 50 -6.37 4.26 -3.27
C PHE A 50 -4.86 4.48 -3.31
N TYR A 51 -4.12 3.44 -3.70
CA TYR A 51 -2.69 3.48 -4.00
C TYR A 51 -2.48 3.11 -5.47
N ASN A 52 -1.64 3.89 -6.14
CA ASN A 52 -1.29 3.63 -7.54
C ASN A 52 -0.29 2.45 -7.67
N GLN A 53 0.02 2.08 -8.91
CA GLN A 53 0.97 1.00 -9.20
C GLN A 53 2.37 1.27 -8.63
N GLU A 54 2.85 2.50 -8.75
CA GLU A 54 4.22 2.87 -8.36
C GLU A 54 4.44 2.68 -6.85
N THR A 55 3.48 3.10 -6.04
CA THR A 55 3.47 2.86 -4.59
C THR A 55 3.52 1.37 -4.26
N ILE A 56 2.75 0.55 -4.98
CA ILE A 56 2.67 -0.90 -4.74
C ILE A 56 3.98 -1.59 -5.14
N ASP A 57 4.55 -1.21 -6.28
CA ASP A 57 5.82 -1.76 -6.76
C ASP A 57 6.96 -1.41 -5.81
N LYS A 58 7.00 -0.15 -5.35
CA LYS A 58 8.04 0.28 -4.41
C LYS A 58 7.90 -0.42 -3.06
N PHE A 59 6.66 -0.60 -2.58
CA PHE A 59 6.39 -1.40 -1.39
C PHE A 59 6.89 -2.84 -1.55
N ALA A 60 6.55 -3.50 -2.65
CA ALA A 60 6.93 -4.89 -2.91
C ALA A 60 8.46 -5.07 -3.00
N GLU A 61 9.15 -4.12 -3.65
CA GLU A 61 10.62 -4.09 -3.72
C GLU A 61 11.24 -4.06 -2.32
N LEU A 62 10.79 -3.14 -1.46
CA LEU A 62 11.31 -3.00 -0.10
C LEU A 62 10.97 -4.22 0.78
N TYR A 63 9.77 -4.76 0.62
CA TYR A 63 9.34 -5.97 1.32
C TYR A 63 10.22 -7.17 0.97
N ASN A 64 10.51 -7.38 -0.32
CA ASN A 64 11.34 -8.49 -0.79
C ASN A 64 12.83 -8.31 -0.45
N LYS A 65 13.30 -7.07 -0.30
CA LYS A 65 14.62 -6.77 0.28
C LYS A 65 14.76 -7.17 1.74
N GLY A 66 13.68 -7.56 2.42
CA GLY A 66 13.70 -7.99 3.81
C GLY A 66 13.44 -6.86 4.81
N PHE A 67 12.99 -5.69 4.35
CA PHE A 67 12.76 -4.55 5.24
C PHE A 67 11.57 -4.82 6.18
N ASN A 68 11.64 -4.27 7.39
CA ASN A 68 10.54 -4.27 8.34
C ASN A 68 9.60 -3.07 8.11
N GLU A 69 8.45 -3.06 8.77
CA GLU A 69 7.42 -2.02 8.55
C GLU A 69 7.91 -0.60 8.80
N LYS A 70 8.81 -0.40 9.77
CA LYS A 70 9.39 0.93 10.06
C LYS A 70 10.34 1.37 8.95
N GLU A 71 11.18 0.46 8.46
CA GLU A 71 12.10 0.74 7.35
C GLU A 71 11.34 1.01 6.06
N ILE A 72 10.31 0.21 5.76
CA ILE A 72 9.43 0.44 4.60
C ILE A 72 8.76 1.80 4.71
N LEU A 73 8.18 2.15 5.86
CA LEU A 73 7.55 3.46 6.06
C LEU A 73 8.53 4.61 5.80
N ASN A 74 9.74 4.53 6.36
CA ASN A 74 10.77 5.56 6.18
C ASN A 74 11.19 5.73 4.71
N ASN A 75 11.05 4.70 3.87
CA ASN A 75 11.39 4.73 2.44
C ASN A 75 10.19 5.10 1.54
N LEU A 76 8.97 5.19 2.08
CA LEU A 76 7.74 5.47 1.34
C LEU A 76 7.11 6.82 1.71
N THR A 77 7.83 7.67 2.43
CA THR A 77 7.34 9.02 2.79
C THR A 77 7.02 9.87 1.56
N ASP A 78 7.80 9.74 0.50
CA ASP A 78 7.60 10.46 -0.77
C ASP A 78 6.38 9.94 -1.56
N PHE A 79 5.86 8.78 -1.16
CA PHE A 79 4.65 8.18 -1.72
C PHE A 79 3.39 8.50 -0.91
N GLU A 80 3.48 9.47 0.02
CA GLU A 80 2.38 9.94 0.87
C GLU A 80 1.90 8.89 1.90
N LEU A 81 2.72 7.85 2.17
CA LEU A 81 2.51 6.90 3.26
C LEU A 81 3.10 7.45 4.55
N THR A 82 2.29 7.49 5.60
CA THR A 82 2.63 8.24 6.83
C THR A 82 2.59 7.40 8.09
N THR A 83 1.93 6.24 8.06
CA THR A 83 1.73 5.40 9.24
C THR A 83 2.16 3.96 9.02
N ARG A 84 2.57 3.29 10.09
CA ARG A 84 2.84 1.83 10.04
C ARG A 84 1.57 1.02 9.79
N ASN A 85 0.41 1.54 10.18
CA ASN A 85 -0.87 0.91 9.92
C ASN A 85 -1.17 0.84 8.42
N GLU A 86 -0.84 1.89 7.66
CA GLU A 86 -0.91 1.86 6.19
C GLU A 86 0.00 0.76 5.61
N ILE A 87 1.25 0.69 6.05
CA ILE A 87 2.21 -0.34 5.61
C ILE A 87 1.68 -1.75 5.89
N LYS A 88 1.18 -1.97 7.11
CA LYS A 88 0.61 -3.25 7.52
C LYS A 88 -0.62 -3.61 6.69
N ALA A 89 -1.52 -2.67 6.48
CA ALA A 89 -2.74 -2.89 5.70
C ALA A 89 -2.43 -3.19 4.22
N ILE A 90 -1.44 -2.51 3.63
CA ILE A 90 -0.94 -2.81 2.27
C ILE A 90 -0.39 -4.22 2.22
N LYS A 91 0.48 -4.60 3.15
CA LYS A 91 1.03 -5.96 3.25
C LYS A 91 -0.08 -7.01 3.27
N GLU A 92 -1.00 -6.90 4.23
CA GLU A 92 -2.08 -7.87 4.44
C GLU A 92 -3.00 -7.95 3.23
N SER A 93 -3.32 -6.81 2.61
CA SER A 93 -4.15 -6.76 1.42
C SER A 93 -3.48 -7.43 0.22
N LEU A 94 -2.19 -7.16 -0.02
CA LEU A 94 -1.45 -7.77 -1.12
C LEU A 94 -1.28 -9.28 -0.94
N LEU A 95 -1.00 -9.75 0.29
CA LEU A 95 -0.95 -11.18 0.62
C LEU A 95 -2.31 -11.84 0.38
N LYS A 96 -3.41 -11.24 0.86
CA LYS A 96 -4.78 -11.77 0.69
C LYS A 96 -5.19 -11.87 -0.79
N LEU A 97 -4.69 -10.95 -1.62
CA LEU A 97 -4.96 -10.91 -3.06
C LEU A 97 -4.01 -11.79 -3.88
N ASP A 98 -3.10 -12.54 -3.23
CA ASP A 98 -2.05 -13.33 -3.87
C ASP A 98 -1.17 -12.49 -4.84
N ARG A 99 -0.98 -11.22 -4.49
CA ARG A 99 -0.15 -10.24 -5.24
C ARG A 99 1.22 -10.04 -4.61
N LEU A 100 1.47 -10.72 -3.51
CA LEU A 100 2.73 -10.74 -2.79
C LEU A 100 2.85 -12.13 -2.16
N SER A 101 4.02 -12.74 -2.27
CA SER A 101 4.31 -14.03 -1.65
C SER A 101 4.92 -13.85 -0.25
N GLU A 102 5.16 -14.96 0.45
CA GLU A 102 6.15 -14.95 1.53
C GLU A 102 7.49 -14.45 0.99
N ARG A 103 8.23 -13.73 1.85
CA ARG A 103 9.43 -12.98 1.48
C ARG A 103 10.51 -13.93 0.97
N GLU A 104 11.23 -13.54 -0.08
CA GLU A 104 12.43 -14.26 -0.55
C GLU A 104 13.58 -14.19 0.48
N VAL A 105 13.71 -13.07 1.19
CA VAL A 105 14.71 -12.86 2.24
C VAL A 105 14.01 -12.49 3.54
N THR A 106 14.24 -13.27 4.58
CA THR A 106 13.69 -12.96 5.91
C THR A 106 14.39 -11.74 6.52
N VAL A 107 13.69 -11.02 7.40
CA VAL A 107 14.27 -9.88 8.14
C VAL A 107 15.54 -10.29 8.89
N LYS A 108 15.60 -11.56 9.35
CA LYS A 108 16.74 -12.10 10.07
C LYS A 108 17.96 -12.25 9.16
N GLU A 109 17.79 -12.89 8.00
CA GLU A 109 18.87 -13.06 7.02
C GLU A 109 19.40 -11.73 6.49
N TYR A 110 18.51 -10.76 6.22
CA TYR A 110 18.93 -9.42 5.81
C TYR A 110 19.83 -8.75 6.86
N ARG A 111 19.43 -8.81 8.13
CA ARG A 111 20.22 -8.24 9.25
C ARG A 111 21.53 -8.98 9.49
N GLU A 112 21.57 -10.29 9.27
CA GLU A 112 22.80 -11.06 9.37
C GLU A 112 23.79 -10.62 8.28
N LYS A 113 23.35 -10.46 7.02
CA LYS A 113 24.21 -9.96 5.94
C LYS A 113 24.80 -8.57 6.25
N GLN A 114 23.97 -7.64 6.72
CA GLN A 114 24.45 -6.30 7.07
C GLN A 114 25.49 -6.28 8.19
N ARG A 115 25.47 -7.25 9.12
CA ARG A 115 26.46 -7.33 10.22
C ARG A 115 27.84 -7.81 9.78
N PHE A 116 27.95 -8.44 8.61
CA PHE A 116 29.22 -8.94 8.07
C PHE A 116 29.74 -8.08 6.90
N GLU A 117 29.03 -6.99 6.55
CA GLU A 117 29.46 -5.99 5.55
C GLU A 117 30.06 -4.71 6.19
N ASP A 118 30.02 -4.60 7.53
CA ASP A 118 30.78 -3.62 8.34
C ASP A 118 32.06 -4.27 8.91
#